data_AF-A0A1F3SMU6-F1
#
_entry.id   AF-A0A1F3SMU6-F1
#
_cell.length_a   1.000
_cell.length_b   1.000
_cell.length_c   1.000
_cell.angle_alpha   90.00
_cell.angle_beta   90.00
_cell.angle_gamma   90.00
#
_symmetry.space_group_name_H-M   'P 1'
#
loop_
_entity.id
_entity.type
_entity.pdbx_description
1 polymer ?
#
loop_
_entity_poly.entity_id
_entity_poly.type
_entity_poly.pdbx_seq_one_letter_code
_entity_poly.pdbx_strand_id
1 'polypeptide(L)'
;MLEVTCLALRKHRFPLGFFMRSIAFLRALLPLTVLLLSLVVFHACGKNSQNQIVKDIVLQSSIRDEDIWVSLSASFMVGNLSFTAITMPIRNPKNPDVTYGEISFLPTLTPGFNEIKLSLNLSDVAKIQGGASPTIPNGTPIPIGGIGQVPVIEILIPGTNVKIYFALDQKTVLLGVAAAIKEFDVLSGYIGGANIFLGFNIQGVLGSAGLFTSRESGKSGIGLFVDLSSVINTEILNDLINNNRPASFADSSYKSYSSDVSPVQGELKFLQTATNSRQLYNLKRGMDSLNRKTRKMNLP
;
A
#
# COMPACT_ATOMS: atom_id res chain seq x y z
N MET A 1 -14.30 -38.45 40.74
CA MET A 1 -15.31 -39.52 40.83
C MET A 1 -15.60 -39.94 39.39
N LEU A 2 -14.89 -40.94 38.87
CA LEU A 2 -15.25 -41.66 37.64
C LEU A 2 -14.30 -42.84 37.45
N GLU A 3 -14.88 -43.92 36.97
CA GLU A 3 -14.58 -45.30 37.32
C GLU A 3 -13.36 -45.90 36.64
N VAL A 4 -12.64 -46.71 37.41
CA VAL A 4 -11.59 -47.63 36.95
C VAL A 4 -12.27 -48.92 36.51
N THR A 5 -12.38 -49.14 35.20
CA THR A 5 -12.87 -50.43 34.66
C THR A 5 -11.67 -51.30 34.30
N CYS A 6 -11.51 -52.36 35.09
CA CYS A 6 -10.51 -53.41 34.94
C CYS A 6 -10.97 -54.37 33.84
N LEU A 7 -10.23 -54.46 32.72
CA LEU A 7 -10.50 -55.44 31.66
C LEU A 7 -9.43 -56.53 31.64
N ALA A 8 -9.90 -57.77 31.77
CA ALA A 8 -9.11 -58.99 31.90
C ALA A 8 -8.21 -59.28 30.68
N LEU A 9 -6.93 -59.52 30.94
CA LEU A 9 -5.93 -59.95 29.95
C LEU A 9 -6.10 -61.44 29.60
N ARG A 10 -6.68 -61.71 28.43
CA ARG A 10 -6.73 -63.03 27.81
C ARG A 10 -5.37 -63.33 27.14
N LYS A 11 -4.66 -64.33 27.67
CA LYS A 11 -3.33 -64.76 27.23
C LYS A 11 -3.40 -65.49 25.87
N HIS A 12 -3.35 -64.74 24.76
CA HIS A 12 -3.17 -65.32 23.43
C HIS A 12 -1.67 -65.54 23.13
N ARG A 13 -1.29 -66.80 22.97
CA ARG A 13 -0.02 -67.22 22.37
C ARG A 13 -0.01 -66.79 20.90
N PHE A 14 0.77 -65.76 20.58
CA PHE A 14 1.03 -65.37 19.20
C PHE A 14 2.20 -66.20 18.63
N PRO A 15 2.09 -66.72 17.39
CA PRO A 15 3.16 -67.45 16.73
C PRO A 15 4.30 -66.52 16.37
N LEU A 16 5.51 -66.88 16.82
CA LEU A 16 6.77 -66.14 16.69
C LEU A 16 7.35 -66.10 15.24
N GLY A 17 6.51 -66.25 14.21
CA GLY A 17 6.93 -66.48 12.82
C GLY A 17 6.73 -65.33 11.85
N PHE A 18 6.05 -64.25 12.25
CA PHE A 18 5.68 -63.15 11.32
C PHE A 18 6.34 -61.80 11.63
N PHE A 19 7.17 -61.71 12.68
CA PHE A 19 7.72 -60.44 13.14
C PHE A 19 8.98 -59.96 12.37
N MET A 20 9.58 -60.79 11.52
CA MET A 20 10.84 -60.43 10.86
C MET A 20 10.70 -59.82 9.46
N ARG A 21 9.51 -59.87 8.82
CA ARG A 21 9.29 -59.23 7.51
C ARG A 21 8.72 -57.80 7.58
N SER A 22 8.11 -57.40 8.69
CA SER A 22 7.58 -56.02 8.84
C SER A 22 8.61 -54.97 9.25
N ILE A 23 9.75 -55.35 9.82
CA ILE A 23 10.80 -54.40 10.22
C ILE A 23 11.52 -53.79 9.00
N ALA A 24 11.58 -54.52 7.88
CA ALA A 24 12.19 -54.04 6.64
C ALA A 24 11.34 -52.94 5.96
N PHE A 25 10.01 -53.05 6.00
CA PHE A 25 9.10 -52.05 5.43
C PHE A 25 9.07 -50.75 6.25
N LEU A 26 9.20 -50.85 7.58
CA LEU A 26 9.20 -49.69 8.48
C LEU A 26 10.47 -48.82 8.33
N ARG A 27 11.60 -49.41 7.92
CA ARG A 27 12.85 -48.67 7.65
C ARG A 27 12.84 -47.87 6.35
N ALA A 28 12.01 -48.24 5.37
CA ALA A 28 11.87 -47.51 4.11
C ALA A 28 10.91 -46.31 4.22
N LEU A 29 9.96 -46.34 5.16
CA LEU A 29 8.98 -45.26 5.38
C LEU A 29 9.51 -44.12 6.25
N LEU A 30 10.47 -44.38 7.14
CA LEU A 30 11.05 -43.37 8.04
C LEU A 30 11.79 -42.22 7.31
N PRO A 31 12.63 -42.44 6.28
CA PRO A 31 13.27 -41.33 5.58
C PRO A 31 12.27 -40.52 4.74
N LEU A 32 11.20 -41.17 4.24
CA LEU A 32 10.16 -40.51 3.46
C LEU A 32 9.30 -39.57 4.31
N THR A 33 8.97 -39.96 5.55
CA THR A 33 8.24 -39.10 6.48
C THR A 33 9.10 -37.95 7.00
N VAL A 34 10.41 -38.15 7.23
CA VAL A 34 11.34 -37.07 7.58
C VAL A 34 11.51 -36.08 6.42
N LEU A 35 11.54 -36.56 5.16
CA LEU A 35 11.57 -35.71 3.98
C LEU A 35 10.26 -34.91 3.80
N LEU A 36 9.10 -35.54 4.00
CA LEU A 36 7.80 -34.85 3.89
C LEU A 36 7.62 -33.79 4.99
N LEU A 37 8.11 -34.04 6.21
CA LEU A 37 8.02 -33.09 7.32
C LEU A 37 8.95 -31.88 7.12
N SER A 38 10.07 -32.04 6.41
CA SER A 38 11.00 -30.95 6.08
C SER A 38 10.43 -29.93 5.10
N LEU A 39 9.47 -30.32 4.25
CA LEU A 39 8.80 -29.43 3.29
C LEU A 39 7.76 -28.51 3.94
N VAL A 40 7.28 -28.84 5.15
CA VAL A 40 6.28 -28.02 5.86
C VAL A 40 6.91 -26.82 6.57
N VAL A 41 8.22 -26.87 6.89
CA VAL A 41 8.91 -25.81 7.65
C VAL A 41 9.31 -24.60 6.78
N PHE A 42 9.24 -24.71 5.46
CA PHE A 42 9.54 -23.59 4.55
C PHE A 42 8.35 -22.69 4.19
N HIS A 43 7.17 -22.90 4.79
CA HIS A 43 6.03 -21.98 4.67
C HIS A 43 6.05 -20.84 5.70
N ALA A 44 7.24 -20.49 6.22
CA ALA A 44 7.45 -19.21 6.89
C ALA A 44 7.41 -18.08 5.85
N CYS A 45 6.20 -17.81 5.34
CA CYS A 45 5.86 -16.59 4.62
C CYS A 45 6.36 -15.42 5.47
N GLY A 46 7.47 -14.80 5.03
CA GLY A 46 8.11 -13.68 5.68
C GLY A 46 7.23 -12.43 5.68
N LYS A 47 6.17 -12.44 6.48
CA LYS A 47 5.40 -11.25 6.85
C LYS A 47 6.21 -10.47 7.88
N ASN A 48 7.35 -9.92 7.47
CA ASN A 48 8.10 -9.03 8.35
C ASN A 48 7.41 -7.65 8.36
N SER A 49 6.36 -7.53 9.18
CA SER A 49 5.57 -6.30 9.40
C SER A 49 6.42 -5.11 9.86
N GLN A 50 7.66 -5.36 10.29
CA GLN A 50 8.60 -4.32 10.70
C GLN A 50 9.12 -3.46 9.53
N ASN A 51 9.08 -3.95 8.28
CA ASN A 51 9.61 -3.22 7.12
C ASN A 51 8.56 -2.45 6.30
N GLN A 52 7.32 -2.35 6.79
CA GLN A 52 6.29 -1.59 6.10
C GLN A 52 6.45 -0.09 6.37
N ILE A 53 6.70 0.66 5.28
CA ILE A 53 6.76 2.13 5.27
C ILE A 53 5.40 2.72 5.65
N VAL A 54 4.32 2.11 5.16
CA VAL A 54 2.93 2.47 5.51
C VAL A 54 2.46 1.58 6.65
N LYS A 55 1.97 2.19 7.71
CA LYS A 55 1.52 1.49 8.93
C LYS A 55 0.03 1.33 8.99
N ASP A 56 -0.70 2.32 8.52
CA ASP A 56 -2.14 2.32 8.53
C ASP A 56 -2.69 3.12 7.34
N ILE A 57 -3.87 2.73 6.88
CA ILE A 57 -4.64 3.42 5.85
C ILE A 57 -6.09 3.46 6.30
N VAL A 58 -6.64 4.67 6.32
CA VAL A 58 -8.05 4.92 6.56
C VAL A 58 -8.63 5.53 5.29
N LEU A 59 -9.62 4.85 4.72
CA LEU A 59 -10.33 5.29 3.53
C LEU A 59 -11.80 5.52 3.89
N GLN A 60 -12.33 6.67 3.51
CA GLN A 60 -13.71 7.04 3.75
C GLN A 60 -14.30 7.66 2.50
N SER A 61 -15.52 7.29 2.16
CA SER A 61 -16.33 7.98 1.15
C SER A 61 -17.53 8.62 1.82
N SER A 62 -17.92 9.83 1.38
CA SER A 62 -19.09 10.54 1.87
C SER A 62 -19.76 11.31 0.75
N ILE A 63 -21.07 11.55 0.83
CA ILE A 63 -21.74 12.54 -0.02
C ILE A 63 -21.77 13.88 0.72
N ARG A 64 -21.43 14.95 0.01
CA ARG A 64 -21.59 16.33 0.49
C ARG A 64 -22.11 17.15 -0.68
N ASP A 65 -23.22 17.84 -0.47
CA ASP A 65 -23.84 18.70 -1.49
C ASP A 65 -24.07 17.98 -2.82
N GLU A 66 -24.56 16.74 -2.74
CA GLU A 66 -24.79 15.82 -3.88
C GLU A 66 -23.53 15.31 -4.60
N ASP A 67 -22.34 15.72 -4.15
CA ASP A 67 -21.07 15.25 -4.69
C ASP A 67 -20.45 14.12 -3.86
N ILE A 68 -19.72 13.24 -4.54
CA ILE A 68 -19.01 12.13 -3.93
C ILE A 68 -17.62 12.59 -3.53
N TRP A 69 -17.36 12.55 -2.23
CA TRP A 69 -16.06 12.85 -1.64
C TRP A 69 -15.37 11.58 -1.18
N VAL A 70 -14.07 11.49 -1.43
CA VAL A 70 -13.21 10.44 -0.90
C VAL A 70 -12.08 11.06 -0.08
N SER A 71 -11.92 10.53 1.12
CA SER A 71 -10.86 10.88 2.06
C SER A 71 -9.95 9.67 2.28
N LEU A 72 -8.67 9.83 1.98
CA LEU A 72 -7.60 8.88 2.23
C LEU A 72 -6.68 9.46 3.30
N SER A 73 -6.49 8.76 4.41
CA SER A 73 -5.40 9.03 5.35
C SER A 73 -4.44 7.85 5.37
N ALA A 74 -3.14 8.13 5.27
CA ALA A 74 -2.10 7.12 5.34
C ALA A 74 -1.03 7.52 6.35
N SER A 75 -0.69 6.60 7.26
CA SER A 75 0.37 6.78 8.24
C SER A 75 1.68 6.17 7.76
N PHE A 76 2.75 6.97 7.76
CA PHE A 76 4.07 6.63 7.27
C PHE A 76 5.10 6.62 8.40
N MET A 77 5.95 5.61 8.41
CA MET A 77 7.15 5.58 9.25
C MET A 77 8.38 5.80 8.37
N VAL A 78 8.97 7.00 8.44
CA VAL A 78 10.10 7.40 7.57
C VAL A 78 11.34 7.73 8.41
N GLY A 79 11.77 6.79 9.24
CA GLY A 79 12.89 6.98 10.16
C GLY A 79 12.58 8.02 11.24
N ASN A 80 13.48 8.99 11.47
CA ASN A 80 13.25 10.09 12.42
C ASN A 80 12.79 11.38 11.71
N LEU A 81 12.27 11.27 10.48
CA LEU A 81 11.72 12.41 9.79
C LEU A 81 10.35 12.76 10.33
N SER A 82 10.11 14.06 10.46
CA SER A 82 8.82 14.64 10.78
C SER A 82 8.45 15.60 9.64
N PHE A 83 7.25 15.47 9.10
CA PHE A 83 6.71 16.40 8.12
C PHE A 83 6.45 17.74 8.79
N THR A 84 6.63 18.81 8.02
CA THR A 84 6.07 20.11 8.37
C THR A 84 4.56 20.03 8.16
N ALA A 85 3.79 20.44 9.17
CA ALA A 85 2.34 20.53 9.06
C ALA A 85 1.98 21.54 7.97
N ILE A 86 1.45 21.06 6.84
CA ILE A 86 1.01 21.90 5.73
C ILE A 86 -0.25 21.29 5.12
N THR A 87 -1.23 22.14 4.83
CA THR A 87 -2.44 21.79 4.07
C THR A 87 -2.46 22.64 2.80
N MET A 88 -2.69 21.99 1.66
CA MET A 88 -2.67 22.62 0.35
C MET A 88 -3.98 22.31 -0.39
N PRO A 89 -4.65 23.34 -0.94
CA PRO A 89 -5.85 23.12 -1.72
C PRO A 89 -5.51 22.52 -3.09
N ILE A 90 -6.34 21.60 -3.53
CA ILE A 90 -6.26 20.99 -4.86
C ILE A 90 -7.16 21.82 -5.77
N ARG A 91 -6.57 22.76 -6.51
CA ARG A 91 -7.32 23.69 -7.35
C ARG A 91 -7.39 23.23 -8.80
N ASN A 92 -8.45 23.62 -9.50
CA ASN A 92 -8.54 23.42 -10.93
C ASN A 92 -7.49 24.29 -11.65
N PRO A 93 -6.60 23.69 -12.47
CA PRO A 93 -5.55 24.43 -13.16
C PRO A 93 -6.09 25.42 -14.20
N LYS A 94 -7.32 25.20 -14.71
CA LYS A 94 -8.00 26.09 -15.65
C LYS A 94 -8.84 27.16 -14.95
N ASN A 95 -9.29 26.90 -13.72
CA ASN A 95 -10.12 27.81 -12.92
C ASN A 95 -9.73 27.77 -11.44
N PRO A 96 -8.79 28.62 -10.98
CA PRO A 96 -8.27 28.58 -9.61
C PRO A 96 -9.30 28.78 -8.49
N ASP A 97 -10.49 29.32 -8.80
CA ASP A 97 -11.57 29.52 -7.83
C ASP A 97 -12.29 28.20 -7.48
N VAL A 98 -12.15 27.18 -8.33
CA VAL A 98 -12.71 25.85 -8.10
C VAL A 98 -11.70 24.99 -7.36
N THR A 99 -12.09 24.50 -6.18
CA THR A 99 -11.27 23.61 -5.34
C THR A 99 -11.86 22.21 -5.36
N TYR A 100 -11.07 21.25 -5.82
CA TYR A 100 -11.42 19.82 -5.86
C TYR A 100 -11.22 19.12 -4.51
N GLY A 101 -10.51 19.76 -3.58
CA GLY A 101 -10.28 19.20 -2.27
C GLY A 101 -8.98 19.72 -1.66
N GLU A 102 -8.34 18.91 -0.83
CA GLU A 102 -7.12 19.29 -0.14
C GLU A 102 -6.21 18.09 0.14
N ILE A 103 -4.93 18.39 0.29
CA ILE A 103 -3.94 17.46 0.80
C ILE A 103 -3.23 18.06 2.00
N SER A 104 -3.04 17.26 3.04
CA SER A 104 -2.29 17.63 4.23
C SER A 104 -1.14 16.67 4.48
N PHE A 105 0.01 17.24 4.83
CA PHE A 105 1.14 16.51 5.39
C PHE A 105 1.23 16.92 6.86
N LEU A 106 1.10 15.95 7.76
CA LEU A 106 1.01 16.21 9.18
C LEU A 106 2.07 15.40 9.93
N PRO A 107 2.80 15.99 10.88
CA PRO A 107 3.53 15.22 11.87
C PRO A 107 2.55 14.57 12.84
N THR A 108 2.92 13.43 13.41
CA THR A 108 2.17 12.85 14.52
C THR A 108 2.89 13.09 15.85
N LEU A 109 2.21 12.83 16.97
CA LEU A 109 2.83 12.88 18.30
C LEU A 109 3.88 11.78 18.51
N THR A 110 3.85 10.73 17.68
CA THR A 110 4.81 9.63 17.74
C THR A 110 6.02 9.99 16.86
N PRO A 111 7.24 10.10 17.41
CA PRO A 111 8.41 10.45 16.63
C PRO A 111 8.62 9.51 15.44
N GLY A 112 8.87 10.08 14.26
CA GLY A 112 9.11 9.33 13.02
C GLY A 112 7.85 8.87 12.27
N PHE A 113 6.67 9.02 12.88
CA PHE A 113 5.39 8.78 12.24
C PHE A 113 4.83 10.08 11.67
N ASN A 114 4.37 9.98 10.44
CA ASN A 114 3.82 11.07 9.66
C ASN A 114 2.50 10.64 9.06
N GLU A 115 1.64 11.59 8.74
CA GLU A 115 0.34 11.33 8.14
C GLU A 115 0.21 12.14 6.84
N ILE A 116 -0.25 11.50 5.77
CA ILE A 116 -0.71 12.18 4.57
C ILE A 116 -2.22 12.01 4.51
N LYS A 117 -2.95 13.12 4.52
CA LYS A 117 -4.40 13.15 4.32
C LYS A 117 -4.70 13.72 2.95
N LEU A 118 -5.58 13.10 2.20
CA LEU A 118 -6.06 13.54 0.91
C LEU A 118 -7.58 13.48 0.94
N SER A 119 -8.24 14.61 0.72
CA SER A 119 -9.70 14.70 0.57
C SER A 119 -9.99 15.22 -0.82
N LEU A 120 -10.83 14.52 -1.59
CA LEU A 120 -11.06 14.80 -3.00
C LEU A 120 -12.54 14.66 -3.36
N ASN A 121 -13.09 15.65 -4.04
CA ASN A 121 -14.38 15.58 -4.72
C ASN A 121 -14.20 14.79 -6.01
N LEU A 122 -14.61 13.51 -5.99
CA LEU A 122 -14.50 12.62 -7.14
C LEU A 122 -15.45 13.03 -8.27
N SER A 123 -16.64 13.56 -7.95
CA SER A 123 -17.60 14.03 -8.95
C SER A 123 -16.98 15.09 -9.86
N ASP A 124 -16.25 16.03 -9.27
CA ASP A 124 -15.61 17.10 -10.03
C ASP A 124 -14.32 16.67 -10.73
N VAL A 125 -13.51 15.84 -10.07
CA VAL A 125 -12.25 15.37 -10.66
C VAL A 125 -12.51 14.43 -11.85
N ALA A 126 -13.57 13.62 -11.81
CA ALA A 126 -13.94 12.74 -12.92
C ALA A 126 -14.24 13.48 -14.23
N LYS A 127 -14.57 14.79 -14.16
CA LYS A 127 -14.82 15.64 -15.34
C LYS A 127 -13.53 16.11 -16.02
N ILE A 128 -12.36 15.87 -15.42
CA ILE A 128 -11.06 16.29 -15.95
C ILE A 128 -10.56 15.27 -16.96
N GLN A 129 -9.97 15.74 -18.06
CA GLN A 129 -9.32 14.86 -19.03
C GLN A 129 -7.96 14.38 -18.50
N GLY A 130 -7.78 13.06 -18.44
CA GLY A 130 -6.51 12.42 -18.10
C GLY A 130 -5.53 12.31 -19.28
N GLY A 131 -4.27 12.04 -18.96
CA GLY A 131 -3.20 11.74 -19.92
C GLY A 131 -2.83 10.26 -19.95
N ALA A 132 -2.14 9.82 -21.00
CA ALA A 132 -1.76 8.42 -21.20
C ALA A 132 -0.41 8.02 -20.58
N SER A 133 0.37 8.96 -20.06
CA SER A 133 1.73 8.69 -19.57
C SER A 133 2.08 9.54 -18.34
N PRO A 134 1.39 9.29 -17.21
CA PRO A 134 1.62 10.06 -15.99
C PRO A 134 3.02 9.82 -15.42
N THR A 135 3.62 10.86 -14.84
CA THR A 135 4.98 10.81 -14.28
C THR A 135 5.04 11.38 -12.88
N ILE A 136 5.80 10.74 -12.00
CA ILE A 136 6.13 11.29 -10.68
C ILE A 136 7.08 12.50 -10.82
N PRO A 137 7.27 13.32 -9.77
CA PRO A 137 8.01 14.58 -9.89
C PRO A 137 9.46 14.48 -10.39
N ASN A 138 10.11 13.30 -10.29
CA ASN A 138 11.43 13.08 -10.89
C ASN A 138 11.39 12.74 -12.39
N GLY A 139 10.22 12.76 -13.03
CA GLY A 139 10.03 12.48 -14.45
C GLY A 139 9.90 11.00 -14.81
N THR A 140 9.98 10.09 -13.83
CA THR A 140 9.79 8.65 -14.09
C THR A 140 8.31 8.28 -14.07
N PRO A 141 7.90 7.16 -14.71
CA PRO A 141 6.51 6.69 -14.66
C PRO A 141 6.04 6.37 -13.24
N ILE A 142 4.73 6.47 -13.00
CA ILE A 142 4.11 6.02 -11.75
C ILE A 142 4.34 4.51 -11.53
N PRO A 143 4.52 4.04 -10.28
CA PRO A 143 4.91 2.65 -9.96
C PRO A 143 3.73 1.67 -10.00
N ILE A 144 2.88 1.79 -11.00
CA ILE A 144 1.65 1.01 -11.16
C ILE A 144 1.62 0.43 -12.57
N GLY A 145 1.45 -0.89 -12.64
CA GLY A 145 1.11 -1.63 -13.84
C GLY A 145 -0.34 -2.10 -13.80
N GLY A 146 -0.80 -2.71 -14.88
CA GLY A 146 -2.19 -3.19 -14.98
C GLY A 146 -3.22 -2.10 -15.30
N ILE A 147 -2.85 -0.81 -15.26
CA ILE A 147 -3.72 0.31 -15.67
C ILE A 147 -3.99 0.38 -17.18
N GLY A 148 -3.37 -0.46 -18.00
CA GLY A 148 -3.64 -0.53 -19.44
C GLY A 148 -3.53 0.83 -20.15
N GLN A 149 -4.58 1.20 -20.89
CA GLN A 149 -4.74 2.51 -21.55
C GLN A 149 -5.65 3.47 -20.75
N VAL A 150 -5.92 3.19 -19.48
CA VAL A 150 -6.79 4.04 -18.65
C VAL A 150 -6.12 5.41 -18.50
N PRO A 151 -6.76 6.51 -18.93
CA PRO A 151 -6.21 7.84 -18.75
C PRO A 151 -6.06 8.17 -17.27
N VAL A 152 -4.90 8.71 -16.90
CA VAL A 152 -4.61 9.15 -15.54
C VAL A 152 -4.65 10.66 -15.49
N ILE A 153 -5.52 11.20 -14.65
CA ILE A 153 -5.60 12.63 -14.35
C ILE A 153 -4.46 12.99 -13.41
N GLU A 154 -3.59 13.91 -13.86
CA GLU A 154 -2.50 14.48 -13.08
C GLU A 154 -2.86 15.90 -12.65
N ILE A 155 -2.93 16.14 -11.35
CA ILE A 155 -3.18 17.48 -10.79
C ILE A 155 -1.90 17.94 -10.07
N LEU A 156 -1.25 18.95 -10.62
CA LEU A 156 -0.12 19.63 -9.98
C LEU A 156 -0.64 20.72 -9.04
N ILE A 157 -0.20 20.72 -7.78
CA ILE A 157 -0.52 21.79 -6.84
C ILE A 157 0.41 22.99 -7.13
N PRO A 158 -0.13 24.17 -7.53
CA PRO A 158 0.69 25.31 -7.90
C PRO A 158 1.65 25.77 -6.81
N GLY A 159 2.88 26.13 -7.20
CA GLY A 159 3.92 26.57 -6.26
C GLY A 159 4.58 25.43 -5.47
N THR A 160 4.26 24.18 -5.77
CA THR A 160 4.79 23.00 -5.09
C THR A 160 5.22 21.94 -6.10
N ASN A 161 5.94 20.92 -5.63
CA ASN A 161 6.25 19.71 -6.41
C ASN A 161 5.40 18.52 -5.95
N VAL A 162 4.15 18.79 -5.60
CA VAL A 162 3.16 17.77 -5.23
C VAL A 162 2.23 17.53 -6.41
N LYS A 163 2.15 16.28 -6.84
CA LYS A 163 1.24 15.80 -7.87
C LYS A 163 0.26 14.80 -7.28
N ILE A 164 -1.00 14.90 -7.68
CA ILE A 164 -2.06 13.98 -7.35
C ILE A 164 -2.46 13.24 -8.62
N TYR A 165 -2.70 11.95 -8.49
CA TYR A 165 -3.04 11.04 -9.57
C TYR A 165 -4.40 10.44 -9.29
N PHE A 166 -5.27 10.51 -10.28
CA PHE A 166 -6.55 9.84 -10.23
C PHE A 166 -6.78 9.11 -11.55
N ALA A 167 -7.15 7.84 -11.49
CA ALA A 167 -7.57 7.09 -12.66
C ALA A 167 -8.88 6.37 -12.33
N LEU A 168 -9.81 6.40 -13.28
CA LEU A 168 -11.14 5.84 -13.13
C LEU A 168 -11.55 5.15 -14.42
N ASP A 169 -11.87 3.87 -14.34
CA ASP A 169 -12.60 3.14 -15.36
C ASP A 169 -13.65 2.21 -14.71
N GLN A 170 -14.29 1.36 -15.51
CA GLN A 170 -15.35 0.45 -15.04
C GLN A 170 -14.88 -0.59 -13.99
N LYS A 171 -13.57 -0.81 -13.84
CA LYS A 171 -12.99 -1.87 -12.99
C LYS A 171 -11.91 -1.36 -12.04
N THR A 172 -11.41 -0.16 -12.27
CA THR A 172 -10.16 0.34 -11.72
C THR A 172 -10.39 1.74 -11.18
N VAL A 173 -10.09 1.91 -9.90
CA VAL A 173 -9.96 3.22 -9.27
C VAL A 173 -8.58 3.32 -8.66
N LEU A 174 -7.80 4.25 -9.18
CA LEU A 174 -6.49 4.60 -8.64
C LEU A 174 -6.56 5.97 -7.99
N LEU A 175 -6.08 6.07 -6.76
CA LEU A 175 -5.76 7.34 -6.12
C LEU A 175 -4.30 7.35 -5.70
N GLY A 176 -3.58 8.40 -6.06
CA GLY A 176 -2.17 8.53 -5.72
C GLY A 176 -1.75 9.96 -5.43
N VAL A 177 -0.65 10.07 -4.68
CA VAL A 177 0.06 11.30 -4.43
C VAL A 177 1.55 11.04 -4.55
N ALA A 178 2.28 11.97 -5.17
CA ALA A 178 3.73 12.02 -5.10
C ALA A 178 4.17 13.45 -4.76
N ALA A 179 4.95 13.60 -3.70
CA ALA A 179 5.41 14.87 -3.19
C ALA A 179 6.93 14.90 -3.19
N ALA A 180 7.52 15.83 -3.95
CA ALA A 180 8.94 16.09 -3.84
C ALA A 180 9.21 16.99 -2.63
N ILE A 181 10.12 16.57 -1.78
CA ILE A 181 10.47 17.17 -0.50
C ILE A 181 11.98 17.38 -0.52
N LYS A 182 12.42 18.64 -0.41
CA LYS A 182 13.83 19.02 -0.61
C LYS A 182 14.80 18.30 0.33
N GLU A 183 14.34 17.95 1.53
CA GLU A 183 15.09 17.18 2.53
C GLU A 183 15.54 15.82 1.98
N PHE A 184 14.76 15.22 1.07
CA PHE A 184 15.08 13.94 0.43
C PHE A 184 16.15 14.05 -0.65
N ASP A 185 16.53 15.26 -1.09
CA ASP A 185 17.64 15.43 -2.04
C ASP A 185 18.96 14.87 -1.49
N VAL A 186 19.12 14.82 -0.17
CA VAL A 186 20.28 14.19 0.48
C VAL A 186 20.41 12.71 0.08
N LEU A 187 19.29 12.02 -0.16
CA LEU A 187 19.29 10.60 -0.56
C LEU A 187 19.83 10.40 -1.97
N SER A 188 19.71 11.40 -2.86
CA SER A 188 20.17 11.30 -4.25
C SER A 188 21.66 10.97 -4.36
N GLY A 189 22.49 11.49 -3.45
CA GLY A 189 23.92 11.21 -3.38
C GLY A 189 24.26 9.78 -2.96
N TYR A 190 23.30 9.04 -2.39
CA TYR A 190 23.49 7.66 -1.94
C TYR A 190 22.88 6.63 -2.90
N ILE A 191 21.68 6.91 -3.42
CA ILE A 191 20.90 5.95 -4.22
C ILE A 191 20.71 6.35 -5.69
N GLY A 192 21.21 7.51 -6.12
CA GLY A 192 21.50 7.81 -7.52
C GLY A 192 20.32 7.78 -8.49
N GLY A 193 19.20 8.45 -8.19
CA GLY A 193 18.05 8.51 -9.09
C GLY A 193 17.23 7.21 -9.10
N ALA A 194 17.10 6.58 -7.94
CA ALA A 194 16.31 5.38 -7.75
C ALA A 194 14.87 5.70 -7.34
N ASN A 195 13.94 4.88 -7.80
CA ASN A 195 12.58 4.75 -7.30
C ASN A 195 12.51 3.46 -6.51
N ILE A 196 12.14 3.52 -5.24
CA ILE A 196 12.03 2.37 -4.35
C ILE A 196 10.60 2.39 -3.83
N PHE A 197 9.74 1.60 -4.48
CA PHE A 197 8.33 1.46 -4.13
C PHE A 197 8.04 0.05 -3.66
N LEU A 198 7.39 -0.04 -2.50
CA LEU A 198 7.03 -1.29 -1.85
C LEU A 198 5.51 -1.42 -1.86
N GLY A 199 5.04 -2.55 -2.40
CA GLY A 199 3.63 -2.91 -2.36
C GLY A 199 3.19 -3.22 -0.93
N PHE A 200 1.95 -2.89 -0.60
CA PHE A 200 1.30 -3.26 0.64
C PHE A 200 -0.13 -3.73 0.36
N ASN A 201 -0.68 -4.50 1.30
CA ASN A 201 -2.09 -4.81 1.37
C ASN A 201 -2.50 -4.65 2.84
N ILE A 202 -3.23 -3.58 3.13
CA ILE A 202 -3.69 -3.23 4.47
C ILE A 202 -5.21 -3.24 4.43
N GLN A 203 -5.84 -4.12 5.21
CA GLN A 203 -7.30 -4.24 5.27
C GLN A 203 -7.98 -4.48 3.91
N GLY A 204 -7.32 -5.20 2.99
CA GLY A 204 -7.85 -5.46 1.65
C GLY A 204 -7.66 -4.31 0.65
N VAL A 205 -7.06 -3.19 1.10
CA VAL A 205 -6.66 -2.08 0.25
C VAL A 205 -5.25 -2.34 -0.25
N LEU A 206 -5.15 -2.62 -1.55
CA LEU A 206 -3.87 -2.82 -2.24
C LEU A 206 -3.25 -1.46 -2.58
N GLY A 207 -1.94 -1.33 -2.41
CA GLY A 207 -1.25 -0.09 -2.78
C GLY A 207 0.26 -0.24 -2.85
N SER A 208 0.93 0.87 -3.12
CA SER A 208 2.37 0.99 -3.13
C SER A 208 2.79 2.33 -2.57
N ALA A 209 3.80 2.31 -1.71
CA ALA A 209 4.39 3.51 -1.18
C ALA A 209 5.90 3.40 -1.18
N GLY A 210 6.56 4.56 -1.23
CA GLY A 210 7.99 4.55 -1.34
C GLY A 210 8.62 5.90 -1.52
N LEU A 211 9.89 5.83 -1.89
CA LEU A 211 10.76 6.98 -2.09
C LEU A 211 11.16 7.04 -3.55
N PHE A 212 11.23 8.25 -4.09
CA PHE A 212 11.86 8.50 -5.37
C PHE A 212 12.96 9.54 -5.20
N THR A 213 14.03 9.41 -5.97
CA THR A 213 15.15 10.35 -5.95
C THR A 213 15.44 10.87 -7.34
N SER A 214 16.04 12.05 -7.39
CA SER A 214 16.56 12.66 -8.61
C SER A 214 17.92 13.29 -8.33
N ARG A 215 18.74 13.44 -9.38
CA ARG A 215 19.98 14.25 -9.31
C ARG A 215 19.68 15.75 -9.30
N GLU A 216 18.49 16.14 -9.73
CA GLU A 216 18.03 17.52 -9.70
C GLU A 216 17.46 17.87 -8.32
N SER A 217 17.81 19.05 -7.82
CA SER A 217 17.29 19.51 -6.53
C SER A 217 15.78 19.71 -6.58
N GLY A 218 15.10 19.35 -5.51
CA GLY A 218 13.66 19.50 -5.34
C GLY A 218 12.84 18.46 -6.09
N LYS A 219 13.47 17.42 -6.65
CA LYS A 219 12.81 16.32 -7.37
C LYS A 219 12.95 14.97 -6.68
N SER A 220 13.42 14.93 -5.44
CA SER A 220 13.40 13.72 -4.58
C SER A 220 12.23 13.81 -3.60
N GLY A 221 11.66 12.69 -3.18
CA GLY A 221 10.53 12.70 -2.25
C GLY A 221 9.87 11.35 -2.05
N ILE A 222 8.57 11.40 -1.75
CA ILE A 222 7.76 10.25 -1.35
C ILE A 222 6.53 10.10 -2.25
N GLY A 223 6.10 8.86 -2.48
CA GLY A 223 4.85 8.58 -3.18
C GLY A 223 4.00 7.55 -2.45
N LEU A 224 2.69 7.67 -2.62
CA LEU A 224 1.66 6.74 -2.19
C LEU A 224 0.67 6.56 -3.34
N PHE A 225 0.36 5.31 -3.65
CA PHE A 225 -0.58 4.93 -4.68
C PHE A 225 -1.46 3.82 -4.14
N VAL A 226 -2.77 3.94 -4.30
CA VAL A 226 -3.75 3.06 -3.67
C VAL A 226 -4.79 2.65 -4.70
N ASP A 227 -5.07 1.36 -4.75
CA ASP A 227 -6.20 0.78 -5.46
C ASP A 227 -7.45 0.88 -4.59
N LEU A 228 -8.42 1.66 -5.05
CA LEU A 228 -9.70 1.83 -4.36
C LEU A 228 -10.81 0.97 -4.97
N SER A 229 -10.51 0.14 -5.97
CA SER A 229 -11.50 -0.66 -6.71
C SER A 229 -12.22 -1.68 -5.82
N SER A 230 -11.56 -2.15 -4.75
CA SER A 230 -12.16 -3.04 -3.76
C SER A 230 -13.10 -2.33 -2.78
N VAL A 231 -13.01 -0.99 -2.69
CA VAL A 231 -13.73 -0.20 -1.69
C VAL A 231 -14.88 0.60 -2.31
N ILE A 232 -14.71 1.06 -3.55
CA ILE A 232 -15.75 1.79 -4.28
C ILE A 232 -16.62 0.79 -5.06
N ASN A 233 -17.92 0.75 -4.74
CA ASN A 233 -18.89 -0.13 -5.40
C ASN A 233 -18.98 0.20 -6.91
N THR A 234 -19.07 -0.83 -7.76
CA THR A 234 -19.27 -0.71 -9.21
C THR A 234 -20.47 0.16 -9.60
N GLU A 235 -21.53 0.21 -8.80
CA GLU A 235 -22.67 1.10 -9.04
C GLU A 235 -22.25 2.58 -8.97
N ILE A 236 -21.50 2.94 -7.93
CA ILE A 236 -20.91 4.27 -7.75
C ILE A 236 -20.03 4.64 -8.94
N LEU A 237 -19.20 3.69 -9.40
CA LEU A 237 -18.33 3.90 -10.55
C LEU A 237 -19.13 4.15 -11.82
N ASN A 238 -20.16 3.35 -12.05
CA ASN A 238 -21.03 3.50 -13.21
C ASN A 238 -21.76 4.85 -13.19
N ASP A 239 -22.21 5.30 -12.02
CA ASP A 239 -22.88 6.58 -11.87
C ASP A 239 -21.92 7.76 -12.12
N LEU A 240 -20.69 7.70 -11.57
CA LEU A 240 -19.62 8.66 -11.84
C LEU A 240 -19.22 8.71 -13.33
N ILE A 241 -19.05 7.55 -13.98
CA ILE A 241 -18.60 7.45 -15.38
C ILE A 241 -19.70 7.94 -16.34
N ASN A 242 -20.95 7.58 -16.07
CA ASN A 242 -22.08 7.92 -16.95
C ASN A 242 -22.65 9.32 -16.68
N ASN A 243 -22.09 10.07 -15.71
CA ASN A 243 -22.65 11.33 -15.19
C ASN A 243 -24.12 11.19 -14.72
N ASN A 244 -24.51 9.99 -14.31
CA ASN A 244 -25.85 9.73 -13.78
C ASN A 244 -25.81 9.95 -12.27
N ARG A 245 -26.78 10.69 -11.72
CA ARG A 245 -26.90 10.85 -10.26
C ARG A 245 -27.15 9.49 -9.62
N PRO A 246 -26.33 9.04 -8.65
CA PRO A 246 -26.52 7.74 -8.06
C PRO A 246 -27.68 7.75 -7.06
N ALA A 247 -28.74 6.99 -7.34
CA ALA A 247 -29.78 6.69 -6.35
C ALA A 247 -29.26 5.73 -5.24
N SER A 248 -28.11 5.09 -5.45
CA SER A 248 -27.54 3.98 -4.68
C SER A 248 -26.81 4.35 -3.39
N PHE A 249 -26.55 5.64 -3.12
CA PHE A 249 -25.74 6.06 -1.96
C PHE A 249 -26.51 6.49 -0.71
N ALA A 250 -27.83 6.60 -0.77
CA ALA A 250 -28.61 7.06 0.39
C ALA A 250 -28.45 6.15 1.63
N ASP A 251 -27.89 4.94 1.48
CA ASP A 251 -27.79 3.91 2.52
C ASP A 251 -26.35 3.50 2.90
N SER A 252 -25.32 4.13 2.31
CA SER A 252 -23.91 3.72 2.51
C SER A 252 -23.08 4.73 3.31
N SER A 253 -23.68 5.38 4.31
CA SER A 253 -22.96 6.20 5.28
C SER A 253 -22.31 5.28 6.33
N TYR A 254 -20.98 5.21 6.30
CA TYR A 254 -20.15 4.39 7.21
C TYR A 254 -20.22 2.86 6.99
N LYS A 255 -19.40 2.36 6.05
CA LYS A 255 -18.82 1.01 6.17
C LYS A 255 -17.37 1.14 6.62
N SER A 256 -17.12 0.96 7.91
CA SER A 256 -15.84 0.42 8.37
C SER A 256 -15.73 -0.98 7.76
N TYR A 257 -14.92 -1.11 6.71
CA TYR A 257 -14.81 -2.36 5.97
C TYR A 257 -14.26 -3.47 6.88
N SER A 258 -15.15 -4.38 7.29
CA SER A 258 -14.80 -5.73 7.76
C SER A 258 -14.44 -6.56 6.53
N SER A 259 -13.35 -7.31 6.64
CA SER A 259 -12.49 -7.87 5.58
C SER A 259 -13.09 -8.99 4.69
N ASP A 260 -14.39 -9.05 4.44
CA ASP A 260 -15.04 -10.23 3.82
C ASP A 260 -15.58 -10.03 2.38
N VAL A 261 -15.24 -8.94 1.69
CA VAL A 261 -15.64 -8.75 0.28
C VAL A 261 -14.57 -9.32 -0.66
N SER A 262 -14.98 -10.28 -1.50
CA SER A 262 -14.11 -10.88 -2.53
C SER A 262 -13.77 -9.85 -3.62
N PRO A 263 -12.48 -9.68 -3.98
CA PRO A 263 -12.04 -8.64 -4.91
C PRO A 263 -12.56 -8.87 -6.34
N VAL A 264 -13.10 -7.82 -6.97
CA VAL A 264 -13.49 -7.80 -8.39
C VAL A 264 -12.23 -7.79 -9.27
N GLN A 265 -12.20 -8.65 -10.30
CA GLN A 265 -11.04 -8.86 -11.17
C GLN A 265 -10.79 -7.70 -12.15
N GLY A 266 -10.05 -6.71 -11.68
CA GLY A 266 -9.25 -5.75 -12.45
C GLY A 266 -7.97 -5.51 -11.66
N GLU A 267 -6.97 -6.38 -11.79
CA GLU A 267 -5.85 -6.42 -10.83
C GLU A 267 -4.81 -5.34 -11.16
N LEU A 268 -4.85 -4.20 -10.44
CA LEU A 268 -3.74 -3.26 -10.42
C LEU A 268 -2.49 -3.98 -9.91
N LYS A 269 -1.40 -3.91 -10.69
CA LYS A 269 -0.13 -4.52 -10.34
C LYS A 269 0.83 -3.46 -9.89
N PHE A 270 1.02 -3.33 -8.58
CA PHE A 270 2.02 -2.41 -8.07
C PHE A 270 3.42 -2.93 -8.36
N LEU A 271 4.18 -2.13 -9.12
CA LEU A 271 5.53 -2.49 -9.54
C LEU A 271 6.46 -2.37 -8.34
N GLN A 272 6.77 -3.50 -7.72
CA GLN A 272 7.76 -3.55 -6.66
C GLN A 272 9.15 -3.37 -7.26
N THR A 273 9.90 -2.43 -6.72
CA THR A 273 11.30 -2.29 -7.10
C THR A 273 12.08 -3.46 -6.49
N ALA A 274 12.62 -4.35 -7.34
CA ALA A 274 13.60 -5.32 -6.91
C ALA A 274 14.84 -4.56 -6.41
N THR A 275 14.95 -4.41 -5.09
CA THR A 275 16.10 -3.75 -4.47
C THR A 275 17.18 -4.79 -4.20
N ASN A 276 18.36 -4.60 -4.78
CA ASN A 276 19.51 -5.43 -4.40
C ASN A 276 20.06 -5.00 -3.03
N SER A 277 20.81 -5.89 -2.37
CA SER A 277 21.37 -5.63 -1.03
C SER A 277 22.21 -4.35 -0.96
N ARG A 278 22.86 -3.96 -2.07
CA ARG A 278 23.66 -2.74 -2.16
C ARG A 278 22.78 -1.48 -2.18
N GLN A 279 21.68 -1.49 -2.92
CA GLN A 279 20.70 -0.39 -2.93
C GLN A 279 20.05 -0.24 -1.56
N LEU A 280 19.68 -1.34 -0.91
CA LEU A 280 19.11 -1.29 0.44
C LEU A 280 20.12 -0.76 1.46
N TYR A 281 21.39 -1.18 1.36
CA TYR A 281 22.47 -0.65 2.20
C TYR A 281 22.69 0.85 1.99
N ASN A 282 22.73 1.31 0.73
CA ASN A 282 22.87 2.72 0.40
C ASN A 282 21.66 3.54 0.86
N LEU A 283 20.44 3.00 0.71
CA LEU A 283 19.24 3.63 1.23
C LEU A 283 19.32 3.79 2.73
N LYS A 284 19.70 2.74 3.47
CA LYS A 284 19.88 2.78 4.93
C LYS A 284 20.88 3.88 5.32
N ARG A 285 22.05 3.93 4.68
CA ARG A 285 23.05 4.99 4.93
C ARG A 285 22.52 6.39 4.62
N GLY A 286 21.76 6.53 3.53
CA GLY A 286 21.11 7.79 3.18
C GLY A 286 20.12 8.23 4.25
N MET A 287 19.27 7.32 4.72
CA MET A 287 18.31 7.56 5.80
C MET A 287 19.01 7.93 7.12
N ASP A 288 20.10 7.27 7.48
CA ASP A 288 20.91 7.62 8.66
C ASP A 288 21.54 9.01 8.52
N SER A 289 22.01 9.37 7.33
CA SER A 289 22.52 10.71 7.04
C SER A 289 21.44 11.77 7.18
N LEU A 290 20.26 11.50 6.64
CA LEU A 290 19.11 12.39 6.68
C LEU A 290 18.65 12.62 8.14
N ASN A 291 18.53 11.54 8.92
CA ASN A 291 18.21 11.61 10.35
C ASN A 291 19.21 12.48 11.14
N ARG A 292 20.50 12.37 10.85
CA ARG A 292 21.54 13.22 11.50
C ARG A 292 21.40 14.69 11.11
N LYS A 293 21.06 14.99 9.86
CA LYS A 293 20.86 16.37 9.39
C LYS A 293 19.62 17.00 10.06
N THR A 294 18.51 16.27 10.14
CA THR A 294 17.29 16.73 10.80
C THR A 294 17.52 17.05 12.29
N ARG A 295 18.27 16.19 13.00
CA ARG A 295 18.63 16.47 14.40
C ARG A 295 19.43 17.75 14.57
N LYS A 296 20.35 18.06 13.65
CA LYS A 296 21.13 19.30 13.72
C LYS A 296 20.30 20.56 13.49
N MET A 297 19.23 20.47 12.70
CA MET A 297 18.35 21.61 12.41
C MET A 297 17.35 21.89 13.54
N ASN A 298 17.07 20.89 14.38
CA ASN A 298 16.16 20.99 15.53
C ASN A 298 16.89 21.20 16.87
N LEU A 299 18.20 21.50 16.85
CA LEU A 299 18.91 21.93 18.06
C LEU A 299 18.58 23.40 18.32
N PRO A 300 18.12 23.76 19.53
CA PRO A 300 17.79 25.14 19.90
C PRO A 300 19.03 26.04 19.94
#